data_AF-A0A7G6RHW7-F1
#
_entry.id   AF-A0A7G6RHW7-F1
#
_cell.length_a   1.000
_cell.length_b   1.000
_cell.length_c   1.000
_cell.angle_alpha   90.00
_cell.angle_beta   90.00
_cell.angle_gamma   90.00
#
_symmetry.space_group_name_H-M   'P 1'
#
loop_
_entity.id
_entity.type
_entity.pdbx_description
1 polymer ?
#
loop_
_entity_poly.entity_id
_entity_poly.type
_entity_poly.pdbx_seq_one_letter_code
_entity_poly.pdbx_strand_id
1 'polypeptide(L)'
;MSMSLITDLSRHFRAFEADIMKAAAATLNSTVYEAREKIIQTSKRTFDRPKEWSTSKAYLFTKAKPADGARMFGELRAKPEQAKVLHYQIDGGIRRKGDPGATRYDVPVGADAAHTDAFGGIARGALKKVAKVAAKEKKDRRTVARPSCSSSRTAPDRNVGNAARPRGAPPEAVEVGQQVRQRTRHILRENRPHPWLLDASGQIAGHVDPSKRSPIRTAPRRQQAEAHPRLRGPCEVP
;
A
#
# COMPACT_ATOMS: atom_id res chain seq x y z
N MET A 1 19.09 22.10 72.79
CA MET A 1 18.89 23.01 71.64
C MET A 1 19.52 22.51 70.33
N SER A 2 20.28 21.39 70.30
CA SER A 2 20.90 20.87 69.06
C SER A 2 19.98 20.04 68.15
N MET A 3 18.91 19.45 68.70
CA MET A 3 17.98 18.59 67.93
C MET A 3 17.16 19.35 66.87
N SER A 4 16.80 20.61 67.11
CA SER A 4 16.00 21.42 66.17
C SER A 4 16.78 21.80 64.91
N LEU A 5 18.08 22.06 65.04
CA LEU A 5 18.94 22.41 63.91
C LEU A 5 19.07 21.26 62.90
N ILE A 6 19.17 20.01 63.39
CA ILE A 6 19.27 18.82 62.54
C ILE A 6 17.95 18.60 61.79
N THR A 7 16.80 18.81 62.44
CA THR A 7 15.50 18.65 61.78
C THR A 7 15.26 19.69 60.70
N ASP A 8 15.65 20.95 60.93
CA ASP A 8 15.50 22.03 59.94
C ASP A 8 16.39 21.78 58.71
N LEU A 9 17.65 21.37 58.94
CA LEU A 9 18.57 21.02 57.84
C LEU A 9 18.02 19.89 56.98
N SER A 10 17.47 18.83 57.60
CA SER A 10 16.86 17.71 56.87
C SER A 10 15.65 18.15 56.02
N ARG A 11 14.86 19.12 56.50
CA ARG A 11 13.73 19.68 55.77
C ARG A 11 14.21 20.48 54.55
N HIS A 12 15.27 21.28 54.70
CA HIS A 12 15.86 22.04 53.59
C HIS A 12 16.44 21.12 52.51
N PHE A 13 17.13 20.04 52.87
CA PHE A 13 17.63 19.09 51.89
C PHE A 13 16.51 18.39 51.12
N ARG A 14 15.42 18.00 51.79
CA ARG A 14 14.25 17.41 51.12
C ARG A 14 13.57 18.40 50.16
N ALA A 15 13.46 19.66 50.55
CA ALA A 15 12.92 20.71 49.69
C ALA A 15 13.81 20.91 48.46
N PHE A 16 15.13 21.00 48.66
CA PHE A 16 16.11 21.15 47.59
C PHE A 16 16.11 19.95 46.62
N GLU A 17 16.02 18.73 47.15
CA GLU A 17 15.89 17.52 46.34
C GLU A 17 14.62 17.57 45.48
N ALA A 18 13.48 17.98 46.05
CA ALA A 18 12.22 18.12 45.31
C ALA A 18 12.34 19.16 44.17
N ASP A 19 13.02 20.28 44.41
CA ASP A 19 13.27 21.31 43.40
C ASP A 19 14.19 20.81 42.28
N ILE A 20 15.25 20.06 42.61
CA ILE A 20 16.10 19.40 41.61
C ILE A 20 15.28 18.44 40.75
N MET A 21 14.45 17.59 41.36
CA MET A 21 13.63 16.63 40.62
C MET A 21 12.61 17.33 39.71
N LYS A 22 12.05 18.46 40.16
CA LYS A 22 11.16 19.29 39.34
C LYS A 22 11.87 19.93 38.16
N ALA A 23 13.08 20.46 38.36
CA ALA A 23 13.90 21.02 37.30
C ALA A 23 14.36 19.96 36.28
N ALA A 24 14.74 18.78 36.77
CA ALA A 24 15.11 17.63 35.92
C ALA A 24 13.92 17.19 35.05
N ALA A 25 12.73 17.02 35.64
CA ALA A 25 11.52 16.68 34.90
C ALA A 25 11.15 17.76 33.87
N ALA A 26 11.31 19.05 34.20
CA ALA A 26 11.08 20.14 33.25
C ALA A 26 12.03 20.07 32.05
N THR A 27 13.31 19.76 32.28
CA THR A 27 14.33 19.61 31.23
C THR A 27 14.07 18.39 30.35
N LEU A 28 13.66 17.25 30.93
CA LEU A 28 13.26 16.09 30.15
C LEU A 28 12.01 16.37 29.29
N ASN A 29 11.06 17.11 29.84
CA ASN A 29 9.87 17.47 29.09
C ASN A 29 10.21 18.43 27.95
N SER A 30 11.04 19.46 28.16
CA SER A 30 11.43 20.40 27.09
C SER A 30 12.19 19.71 25.96
N THR A 31 13.17 18.86 26.28
CA THR A 31 13.94 18.11 25.28
C THR A 31 13.05 17.20 24.42
N VAL A 32 12.04 16.55 25.02
CA VAL A 32 11.11 15.72 24.24
C VAL A 32 10.15 16.56 23.38
N TYR A 33 9.72 17.74 23.86
CA TYR A 33 8.92 18.67 23.03
C TYR A 33 9.72 19.16 21.82
N GLU A 34 10.98 19.56 22.01
CA GLU A 34 11.87 19.95 20.91
C GLU A 34 12.11 18.80 19.94
N ALA A 35 12.35 17.59 20.45
CA ALA A 35 12.50 16.40 19.62
C ALA A 35 11.25 16.15 18.77
N ARG A 36 10.05 16.28 19.36
CA ARG A 36 8.78 16.15 18.64
C ARG A 36 8.65 17.17 17.51
N GLU A 37 8.99 18.43 17.76
CA GLU A 37 8.92 19.47 16.73
C GLU A 37 9.89 19.19 15.57
N LYS A 38 11.13 18.83 15.89
CA LYS A 38 12.14 18.45 14.89
C LYS A 38 11.71 17.24 14.07
N ILE A 39 11.13 16.22 14.71
CA ILE A 39 10.60 15.03 14.03
C ILE A 39 9.46 15.43 13.10
N ILE A 40 8.51 16.26 13.55
CA ILE A 40 7.39 16.72 12.71
C ILE A 40 7.91 17.54 11.52
N GLN A 41 8.84 18.46 11.74
CA GLN A 41 9.42 19.29 10.68
C GLN A 41 10.19 18.45 9.65
N THR A 42 11.01 17.51 10.13
CA THR A 42 11.77 16.58 9.29
C THR A 42 10.84 15.65 8.51
N SER A 43 9.79 15.14 9.16
CA SER A 43 8.77 14.30 8.53
C SER A 43 8.05 15.06 7.41
N LYS A 44 7.70 16.33 7.63
CA LYS A 44 7.06 17.18 6.62
C LYS A 44 7.95 17.43 5.39
N ARG A 45 9.26 17.50 5.59
CA ARG A 45 10.24 17.69 4.51
C ARG A 45 10.59 16.41 3.76
N THR A 46 10.65 15.28 4.48
CA THR A 46 11.18 14.02 3.95
C THR A 46 10.11 13.17 3.30
N PHE A 47 8.91 13.12 3.89
CA PHE A 47 7.83 12.31 3.34
C PHE A 47 7.19 13.01 2.16
N ASP A 48 6.96 12.26 1.08
CA ASP A 48 6.18 12.75 -0.04
C ASP A 48 4.72 12.91 0.41
N ARG A 49 4.23 14.16 0.35
CA ARG A 49 2.85 14.56 0.69
C ARG A 49 2.41 14.15 2.10
N PRO A 50 3.02 14.73 3.14
CA PRO A 50 2.67 14.45 4.52
C PRO A 50 1.21 14.85 4.80
N LYS A 51 0.38 13.91 5.27
CA LYS A 51 -0.94 14.27 5.81
C LYS A 51 -0.78 14.69 7.27
N GLU A 52 -1.61 15.62 7.74
CA GLU A 52 -1.53 16.09 9.14
C GLU A 52 -1.77 14.97 10.17
N TRP A 53 -2.59 13.97 9.80
CA TRP A 53 -2.90 12.84 10.66
C TRP A 53 -1.71 11.90 10.86
N SER A 54 -0.80 11.79 9.87
CA SER A 54 0.38 10.92 9.91
C SER A 54 1.65 11.64 10.37
N THR A 55 1.66 12.98 10.37
CA THR A 55 2.79 13.78 10.85
C THR A 55 2.47 14.47 12.17
N SER A 56 1.72 15.58 12.16
CA SER A 56 1.49 16.42 13.33
C SER A 56 0.76 15.71 14.48
N LYS A 57 -0.25 14.89 14.16
CA LYS A 57 -1.14 14.23 15.15
C LYS A 57 -0.73 12.78 15.48
N ALA A 58 0.39 12.32 14.93
CA ALA A 58 0.86 10.94 15.10
C ALA A 58 1.56 10.69 16.43
N TYR A 59 2.16 11.71 17.04
CA TYR A 59 2.99 11.54 18.22
C TYR A 59 2.22 11.81 19.52
N LEU A 60 2.24 10.84 20.42
CA LEU A 60 1.83 10.92 21.82
C LEU A 60 3.05 11.21 22.69
N PHE A 61 2.83 12.01 23.72
CA PHE A 61 3.86 12.43 24.65
C PHE A 61 3.48 12.02 26.07
N THR A 62 4.38 11.28 26.72
CA THR A 62 4.28 10.94 28.14
C THR A 62 5.24 11.85 28.90
N LYS A 63 4.66 12.72 29.75
CA LYS A 63 5.42 13.66 30.58
C LYS A 63 6.20 12.92 31.66
N ALA A 64 7.46 13.32 31.86
CA ALA A 64 8.24 12.93 33.03
C ALA A 64 7.60 13.53 34.29
N LYS A 65 7.42 12.70 35.33
CA LYS A 65 6.88 13.12 36.63
C LYS A 65 8.02 13.21 37.65
N PRO A 66 8.11 14.29 38.44
CA PRO A 66 9.10 14.38 39.52
C PRO A 66 8.96 13.27 40.56
N ALA A 67 7.74 12.74 40.74
CA ALA A 67 7.43 11.67 41.68
C ALA A 67 8.14 10.33 41.36
N ASP A 68 8.57 10.14 40.10
CA ASP A 68 9.29 8.93 39.68
C ASP A 68 10.78 8.96 40.11
N GLY A 69 11.24 10.10 40.65
CA GLY A 69 12.59 10.28 41.17
C GLY A 69 13.67 9.94 40.14
N ALA A 70 14.65 9.12 40.51
CA ALA A 70 15.74 8.71 39.62
C ALA A 70 15.29 7.90 38.38
N ARG A 71 14.06 7.39 38.35
CA ARG A 71 13.50 6.63 37.22
C ARG A 71 12.62 7.49 36.31
N MET A 72 12.62 8.81 36.47
CA MET A 72 11.85 9.69 35.59
C MET A 72 12.31 9.56 34.14
N PHE A 73 11.36 9.42 33.22
CA PHE A 73 11.63 9.43 31.79
C PHE A 73 10.53 10.22 31.06
N GLY A 74 10.94 10.98 30.06
CA GLY A 74 10.02 11.57 29.08
C GLY A 74 9.97 10.66 27.86
N GLU A 75 8.78 10.36 27.36
CA GLU A 75 8.64 9.43 26.24
C GLU A 75 7.83 10.04 25.09
N LEU A 76 8.33 9.86 23.88
CA LEU A 76 7.65 10.18 22.64
C LEU A 76 7.33 8.89 21.89
N ARG A 77 6.04 8.58 21.74
CA ARG A 77 5.58 7.41 20.99
C ARG A 77 4.75 7.83 19.79
N ALA A 78 4.93 7.18 18.65
CA ALA A 78 3.93 7.25 17.60
C ALA A 78 2.70 6.41 18.01
N LYS A 79 1.50 6.90 17.71
CA LYS A 79 0.27 6.12 17.83
C LYS A 79 0.37 4.87 16.96
N PRO A 80 -0.17 3.71 17.40
CA PRO A 80 0.06 2.43 16.73
C PRO A 80 -0.40 2.41 15.27
N GLU A 81 -1.56 3.01 14.95
CA GLU A 81 -2.06 3.06 13.57
C GLU A 81 -1.20 3.95 12.67
N GLN A 82 -0.74 5.09 13.19
CA GLN A 82 0.14 6.01 12.46
C GLN A 82 1.55 5.43 12.31
N ALA A 83 2.05 4.73 13.31
CA ALA A 83 3.34 4.06 13.28
C ALA A 83 3.42 3.06 12.13
N LYS A 84 2.35 2.27 11.91
CA LYS A 84 2.27 1.36 10.77
C LYS A 84 2.37 2.09 9.42
N VAL A 85 1.77 3.27 9.30
CA VAL A 85 1.87 4.09 8.06
C VAL A 85 3.28 4.65 7.88
N LEU A 86 3.89 5.16 8.94
CA LEU A 86 5.24 5.70 8.92
C LEU A 86 6.27 4.63 8.58
N HIS A 87 6.08 3.41 9.09
CA HIS A 87 6.92 2.26 8.78
C HIS A 87 7.00 2.01 7.26
N TYR A 88 5.85 2.05 6.56
CA TYR A 88 5.83 1.92 5.10
C TYR A 88 6.56 3.06 4.36
N GLN A 89 6.54 4.27 4.91
CA GLN A 89 7.26 5.41 4.33
C GLN A 89 8.77 5.33 4.54
N ILE A 90 9.21 4.71 5.64
CA ILE A 90 10.62 4.57 6.00
C ILE A 90 11.25 3.37 5.27
N ASP A 91 10.63 2.19 5.38
CA ASP A 91 11.20 0.95 4.86
C ASP A 91 11.03 0.81 3.34
N GLY A 92 10.06 1.54 2.78
CA GLY A 92 9.62 1.34 1.41
C GLY A 92 8.86 0.02 1.26
N GLY A 93 8.00 -0.06 0.24
CA GLY A 93 7.23 -1.26 -0.03
C GLY A 93 6.00 -1.01 -0.88
N ILE A 94 5.47 -2.09 -1.47
CA ILE A 94 4.22 -2.04 -2.22
C ILE A 94 3.07 -2.18 -1.22
N ARG A 95 2.25 -1.12 -1.08
CA ARG A 95 1.05 -1.16 -0.24
C ARG A 95 0.03 -2.12 -0.85
N ARG A 96 -0.50 -3.03 -0.03
CA ARG A 96 -1.56 -3.97 -0.38
C ARG A 96 -2.90 -3.48 0.19
N LYS A 97 -3.99 -3.95 -0.42
CA LYS A 97 -5.34 -3.71 0.08
C LYS A 97 -5.47 -4.33 1.47
N GLY A 98 -5.82 -3.50 2.46
CA GLY A 98 -5.90 -3.91 3.87
C GLY A 98 -4.75 -3.40 4.73
N ASP A 99 -3.74 -2.76 4.13
CA ASP A 99 -2.69 -2.11 4.90
C ASP A 99 -3.23 -0.90 5.69
N PRO A 100 -2.67 -0.62 6.87
CA PRO A 100 -2.97 0.56 7.67
C PRO A 100 -2.84 1.84 6.83
N GLY A 101 -3.91 2.63 6.80
CA GLY A 101 -3.99 3.85 6.00
C GLY A 101 -4.21 3.64 4.49
N ALA A 102 -4.33 2.40 4.01
CA ALA A 102 -4.86 2.10 2.69
C ALA A 102 -6.40 2.16 2.77
N THR A 103 -6.98 3.17 2.15
CA THR A 103 -8.43 3.29 2.02
C THR A 103 -8.98 2.21 1.09
N ARG A 104 -10.30 1.99 1.09
CA ARG A 104 -10.99 1.16 0.08
C ARG A 104 -10.59 1.49 -1.37
N TYR A 105 -10.10 2.70 -1.61
CA TYR A 105 -9.72 3.23 -2.93
C TYR A 105 -8.20 3.15 -3.19
N ASP A 106 -7.40 2.81 -2.17
CA ASP A 106 -5.98 2.47 -2.32
C ASP A 106 -5.87 1.00 -2.74
N VAL A 107 -6.30 0.72 -3.97
CA VAL A 107 -6.12 -0.57 -4.63
C VAL A 107 -4.70 -0.60 -5.22
N PRO A 108 -3.98 -1.73 -5.14
CA PRO A 108 -2.60 -1.84 -5.60
C PRO A 108 -2.39 -1.37 -7.04
N VAL A 109 -1.27 -0.67 -7.16
CA VAL A 109 -0.66 0.01 -8.31
C VAL A 109 -0.63 -0.88 -9.55
N GLY A 110 -1.04 -0.30 -10.69
CA GLY A 110 -1.25 -0.96 -11.98
C GLY A 110 -2.34 -0.28 -12.81
N ALA A 111 -3.11 0.63 -12.19
CA ALA A 111 -3.97 1.55 -12.93
C ALA A 111 -3.10 2.54 -13.71
N ASP A 112 -3.46 2.72 -14.99
CA ASP A 112 -2.86 3.70 -15.89
C ASP A 112 -2.76 5.09 -15.23
N ALA A 113 -1.69 5.83 -15.50
CA ALA A 113 -1.39 7.12 -14.83
C ALA A 113 -2.54 8.14 -14.97
N ALA A 114 -3.36 7.98 -16.01
CA ALA A 114 -4.58 8.76 -16.26
C ALA A 114 -5.72 8.53 -15.24
N HIS A 115 -5.64 7.48 -14.41
CA HIS A 115 -6.70 7.06 -13.47
C HIS A 115 -6.23 6.98 -12.02
N THR A 116 -4.94 7.21 -11.79
CA THR A 116 -4.40 7.48 -10.47
C THR A 116 -4.64 8.93 -10.08
N ASP A 117 -5.11 9.15 -8.86
CA ASP A 117 -5.04 10.45 -8.22
C ASP A 117 -3.56 10.85 -8.08
N ALA A 118 -3.32 12.13 -7.83
CA ALA A 118 -1.99 12.63 -7.50
C ALA A 118 -1.33 11.78 -6.39
N PHE A 119 -2.10 11.13 -5.51
CA PHE A 119 -1.64 10.30 -4.40
C PHE A 119 -1.35 8.83 -4.73
N GLY A 120 -1.37 8.42 -6.00
CA GLY A 120 -1.11 7.03 -6.41
C GLY A 120 -2.25 6.04 -6.12
N GLY A 121 -3.29 6.47 -5.40
CA GLY A 121 -4.57 5.75 -5.29
C GLY A 121 -5.46 5.98 -6.51
N ILE A 122 -6.55 5.22 -6.64
CA ILE A 122 -7.49 5.40 -7.76
C ILE A 122 -8.29 6.70 -7.55
N ALA A 123 -8.33 7.57 -8.57
CA ALA A 123 -9.04 8.85 -8.49
C ALA A 123 -10.51 8.68 -8.05
N ARG A 124 -10.98 9.57 -7.17
CA ARG A 124 -12.34 9.48 -6.60
C ARG A 124 -13.38 9.51 -7.72
N GLY A 125 -14.13 8.42 -7.86
CA GLY A 125 -15.13 8.25 -8.91
C GLY A 125 -14.61 7.63 -10.21
N ALA A 126 -13.31 7.37 -10.37
CA ALA A 126 -12.81 6.59 -11.51
C ALA A 126 -13.43 5.18 -11.52
N LEU A 127 -13.52 4.51 -10.37
CA LEU A 127 -14.26 3.24 -10.25
C LEU A 127 -15.74 3.37 -10.66
N LYS A 128 -16.39 4.50 -10.33
CA LYS A 128 -17.78 4.75 -10.72
C LYS A 128 -17.91 4.97 -12.24
N LYS A 129 -16.94 5.66 -12.86
CA LYS A 129 -16.87 5.84 -14.32
C LYS A 129 -16.65 4.50 -15.02
N VAL A 130 -15.68 3.71 -14.58
CA VAL A 130 -15.40 2.36 -15.12
C VAL A 130 -16.64 1.46 -14.98
N ALA A 131 -17.29 1.45 -13.82
CA ALA A 131 -18.52 0.69 -13.60
C ALA A 131 -19.67 1.14 -14.54
N LYS A 132 -19.81 2.44 -14.80
CA LYS A 132 -20.79 2.97 -15.77
C LYS A 132 -20.48 2.54 -17.20
N VAL A 133 -19.21 2.59 -17.61
CA VAL A 133 -18.77 2.16 -18.94
C VAL A 133 -19.05 0.66 -19.12
N ALA A 134 -18.69 -0.17 -18.14
CA ALA A 134 -18.97 -1.61 -18.17
C ALA A 134 -20.48 -1.93 -18.21
N ALA A 135 -21.30 -1.17 -17.47
CA ALA A 135 -22.75 -1.32 -17.49
C ALA A 135 -23.35 -0.94 -18.85
N LYS A 136 -22.84 0.14 -19.48
CA LYS A 136 -23.23 0.56 -20.82
C LYS A 136 -22.85 -0.49 -21.86
N GLU A 137 -21.61 -0.97 -21.83
CA GLU A 137 -21.13 -2.01 -22.74
C GLU A 137 -21.95 -3.31 -22.61
N LYS A 138 -22.31 -3.72 -21.40
CA LYS A 138 -23.19 -4.88 -21.16
C LYS A 138 -24.59 -4.67 -21.75
N LYS A 139 -25.13 -3.46 -21.70
CA LYS A 139 -26.42 -3.11 -22.31
C LYS A 139 -26.33 -3.15 -23.84
N ASP A 140 -25.28 -2.56 -24.41
CA ASP A 140 -25.04 -2.50 -25.85
C ASP A 140 -24.87 -3.91 -26.43
N ARG A 141 -24.12 -4.79 -25.75
CA ARG A 141 -24.00 -6.21 -26.11
C ARG A 141 -25.35 -6.93 -26.08
N ARG A 142 -26.24 -6.63 -25.13
CA ARG A 142 -27.59 -7.22 -25.07
C ARG A 142 -28.51 -6.75 -26.21
N THR A 143 -28.39 -5.50 -26.63
CA THR A 143 -29.16 -4.97 -27.76
C THR A 143 -28.69 -5.56 -29.09
N VAL A 144 -27.38 -5.74 -29.28
CA VAL A 144 -26.82 -6.39 -30.49
C VAL A 144 -27.08 -7.90 -30.49
N ALA A 145 -27.03 -8.55 -29.31
CA ALA A 145 -27.28 -9.98 -29.17
C ALA A 145 -28.76 -10.36 -29.10
N ARG A 146 -29.70 -9.41 -29.16
CA ARG A 146 -31.10 -9.71 -29.51
C ARG A 146 -31.18 -9.62 -31.03
N PRO A 147 -31.16 -10.75 -31.78
CA PRO A 147 -31.60 -10.70 -33.15
C PRO A 147 -33.02 -10.12 -33.10
N SER A 148 -33.29 -9.16 -33.96
CA SER A 148 -34.61 -8.58 -34.18
C SER A 148 -35.57 -9.67 -34.67
N CYS A 149 -36.02 -10.56 -33.77
CA CYS A 149 -37.13 -11.49 -34.00
C CYS A 149 -38.50 -10.79 -33.85
N SER A 150 -38.56 -9.46 -34.05
CA SER A 150 -39.78 -8.66 -33.88
C SER A 150 -40.25 -7.98 -35.15
N SER A 151 -39.89 -8.48 -36.34
CA SER A 151 -40.48 -8.04 -37.62
C SER A 151 -41.39 -9.10 -38.27
N SER A 152 -41.81 -10.15 -37.55
CA SER A 152 -42.75 -11.15 -38.08
C SER A 152 -43.86 -11.53 -37.09
N ARG A 153 -44.45 -10.55 -36.42
CA ARG A 153 -45.81 -10.69 -35.86
C ARG A 153 -46.74 -9.73 -36.57
N THR A 154 -46.96 -10.02 -37.84
CA THR A 154 -48.20 -9.67 -38.51
C THR A 154 -49.34 -10.33 -37.72
N ALA A 155 -50.39 -9.57 -37.44
CA ALA A 155 -51.58 -10.02 -36.73
C ALA A 155 -52.15 -11.31 -37.35
N PRO A 156 -52.79 -12.22 -36.58
CA PRO A 156 -53.52 -13.32 -37.17
C PRO A 156 -54.81 -12.78 -37.79
N ASP A 157 -54.73 -12.33 -39.03
CA ASP A 157 -55.89 -12.13 -39.88
C ASP A 157 -56.42 -13.52 -40.27
N ARG A 158 -57.62 -13.82 -39.79
CA ARG A 158 -58.33 -15.06 -40.11
C ARG A 158 -58.91 -14.90 -41.50
N ASN A 159 -58.18 -15.24 -42.56
CA ASN A 159 -58.82 -15.86 -43.73
C ASN A 159 -57.88 -16.38 -44.83
N VAL A 160 -58.31 -17.51 -45.39
CA VAL A 160 -58.04 -18.06 -46.73
C VAL A 160 -56.62 -18.54 -47.06
N GLY A 161 -56.50 -19.87 -47.16
CA GLY A 161 -56.10 -20.52 -48.42
C GLY A 161 -54.66 -20.37 -48.92
N ASN A 162 -53.92 -21.47 -48.80
CA ASN A 162 -53.01 -21.99 -49.83
C ASN A 162 -51.91 -21.03 -50.36
N ALA A 163 -50.74 -21.00 -49.70
CA ALA A 163 -49.51 -20.54 -50.37
C ALA A 163 -48.24 -21.19 -49.79
N ALA A 164 -47.44 -21.68 -50.74
CA ALA A 164 -46.14 -22.33 -50.69
C ALA A 164 -45.17 -21.98 -49.53
N ARG A 165 -44.49 -23.03 -49.04
CA ARG A 165 -43.27 -22.94 -48.23
C ARG A 165 -42.14 -22.24 -49.01
N PRO A 166 -41.48 -21.19 -48.50
CA PRO A 166 -40.27 -20.69 -49.12
C PRO A 166 -39.12 -21.69 -48.88
N ARG A 167 -38.66 -22.30 -49.97
CA ARG A 167 -37.37 -23.01 -50.04
C ARG A 167 -36.26 -21.98 -50.25
N GLY A 168 -35.15 -22.18 -49.56
CA GLY A 168 -33.86 -21.58 -49.91
C GLY A 168 -33.56 -20.27 -49.17
N ALA A 169 -32.63 -20.34 -48.22
CA ALA A 169 -31.90 -19.17 -47.79
C ALA A 169 -31.07 -18.63 -48.98
N PRO A 170 -31.00 -17.31 -49.19
CA PRO A 170 -30.24 -16.73 -50.28
C PRO A 170 -28.74 -17.06 -50.11
N PRO A 171 -28.03 -17.52 -51.17
CA PRO A 171 -26.65 -17.98 -51.08
C PRO A 171 -25.66 -16.89 -50.59
N GLU A 172 -25.96 -15.61 -50.80
CA GLU A 172 -25.15 -14.49 -50.32
C GLU A 172 -25.01 -14.45 -48.78
N ALA A 173 -26.07 -14.79 -48.04
CA ALA A 173 -26.04 -14.74 -46.57
C ALA A 173 -25.15 -15.84 -45.98
N VAL A 174 -24.97 -16.95 -46.70
CA VAL A 174 -24.07 -18.05 -46.31
C VAL A 174 -22.61 -17.66 -46.56
N GLU A 175 -22.34 -16.95 -47.65
CA GLU A 175 -20.99 -16.55 -48.05
C GLU A 175 -20.39 -15.48 -47.11
N VAL A 176 -21.18 -14.46 -46.73
CA VAL A 176 -20.75 -13.44 -45.76
C VAL A 176 -20.45 -14.08 -44.39
N GLY A 177 -21.26 -15.06 -43.96
CA GLY A 177 -21.03 -15.80 -42.72
C GLY A 177 -19.74 -16.63 -42.73
N GLN A 178 -19.39 -17.21 -43.88
CA GLN A 178 -18.12 -17.94 -44.05
C GLN A 178 -16.92 -16.99 -44.10
N GLN A 179 -17.04 -15.85 -44.78
CA GLN A 179 -15.97 -14.87 -44.91
C GLN A 179 -15.61 -14.22 -43.55
N VAL A 180 -16.61 -13.92 -42.72
CA VAL A 180 -16.38 -13.44 -41.34
C VAL A 180 -15.68 -14.52 -40.50
N ARG A 181 -16.11 -15.80 -40.57
CA ARG A 181 -15.44 -16.90 -39.84
C ARG A 181 -13.99 -17.10 -40.28
N GLN A 182 -13.69 -16.98 -41.57
CA GLN A 182 -12.31 -17.09 -42.07
C GLN A 182 -11.45 -15.90 -41.63
N ARG A 183 -11.98 -14.67 -41.67
CA ARG A 183 -11.27 -13.47 -41.24
C ARG A 183 -10.98 -13.47 -39.73
N THR A 184 -11.92 -13.92 -38.90
CA THR A 184 -11.70 -14.07 -37.46
C THR A 184 -10.66 -15.15 -37.14
N ARG A 185 -10.62 -16.27 -37.90
CA ARG A 185 -9.58 -17.29 -37.75
C ARG A 185 -8.19 -16.79 -38.13
N HIS A 186 -8.09 -15.92 -39.14
CA HIS A 186 -6.81 -15.31 -39.54
C HIS A 186 -6.24 -14.42 -38.44
N ILE A 187 -7.06 -13.50 -37.90
CA ILE A 187 -6.65 -12.57 -36.83
C ILE A 187 -6.21 -13.32 -35.57
N LEU A 188 -6.91 -14.40 -35.20
CA LEU A 188 -6.54 -15.24 -34.05
C LEU A 188 -5.27 -16.08 -34.28
N ARG A 189 -4.84 -16.27 -35.54
CA ARG A 189 -3.62 -16.99 -35.88
C ARG A 189 -2.40 -16.07 -35.94
N GLU A 190 -2.56 -14.84 -36.41
CA GLU A 190 -1.47 -13.86 -36.50
C GLU A 190 -1.09 -13.24 -35.15
N ASN A 191 -2.03 -13.13 -34.21
CA ASN A 191 -1.78 -12.52 -32.90
C ASN A 191 -1.47 -13.52 -31.78
N ARG A 192 -1.07 -14.76 -32.11
CA ARG A 192 -0.50 -15.65 -31.09
C ARG A 192 0.95 -15.24 -30.82
N PRO A 193 1.31 -14.86 -29.59
CA PRO A 193 2.72 -14.64 -29.25
C PRO A 193 3.51 -15.93 -29.53
N HIS A 194 4.67 -15.78 -30.17
CA HIS A 194 5.52 -16.92 -30.50
C HIS A 194 5.91 -17.70 -29.24
N PRO A 195 5.89 -19.04 -29.27
CA PRO A 195 6.05 -19.89 -28.09
C PRO A 195 7.44 -19.81 -27.42
N TRP A 196 8.45 -19.22 -28.08
CA TRP A 196 9.76 -18.99 -27.49
C TRP A 196 9.86 -17.67 -26.69
N LEU A 197 8.79 -16.85 -26.67
CA LEU A 197 8.75 -15.59 -25.92
C LEU A 197 8.20 -15.72 -24.49
N LEU A 198 7.77 -16.93 -24.11
CA LEU A 198 7.25 -17.25 -22.78
C LEU A 198 8.27 -18.14 -22.08
N ASP A 199 8.68 -17.75 -20.87
CA ASP A 199 9.45 -18.63 -20.00
C ASP A 199 8.58 -19.79 -19.47
N ALA A 200 9.18 -20.76 -18.76
CA ALA A 200 8.46 -21.91 -18.19
C ALA A 200 7.32 -21.52 -17.21
N SER A 201 7.25 -20.24 -16.80
CA SER A 201 6.18 -19.67 -15.97
C SER A 201 5.10 -18.91 -16.75
N GLY A 202 5.19 -18.82 -18.09
CA GLY A 202 4.20 -18.12 -18.91
C GLY A 202 4.24 -16.60 -18.78
N GLN A 203 5.37 -16.02 -18.38
CA GLN A 203 5.55 -14.57 -18.34
C GLN A 203 6.37 -14.07 -19.55
N ILE A 204 6.05 -12.86 -20.02
CA ILE A 204 6.77 -12.17 -21.09
C ILE A 204 8.12 -11.74 -20.49
N ALA A 205 9.23 -12.28 -21.03
CA ALA A 205 10.57 -11.95 -20.57
C ALA A 205 10.80 -10.43 -20.66
N GLY A 206 10.76 -9.76 -19.50
CA GLY A 206 10.96 -8.33 -19.40
C GLY A 206 12.34 -7.96 -19.92
N HIS A 207 12.39 -6.98 -20.83
CA HIS A 207 13.62 -6.40 -21.34
C HIS A 207 14.41 -5.76 -20.19
N VAL A 208 15.43 -6.46 -19.68
CA VAL A 208 16.34 -5.95 -18.67
C VAL A 208 17.38 -5.09 -19.39
N ASP A 209 17.27 -3.78 -19.19
CA ASP A 209 18.21 -2.77 -19.68
C ASP A 209 19.61 -3.00 -19.04
N PRO A 210 20.62 -3.43 -19.82
CA PRO A 210 21.93 -3.80 -19.29
C PRO A 210 22.72 -2.59 -18.72
N SER A 211 22.27 -1.36 -18.98
CA SER A 211 22.92 -0.14 -18.50
C SER A 211 22.70 0.16 -17.01
N LYS A 212 21.80 -0.56 -16.32
CA LYS A 212 21.48 -0.33 -14.89
C LYS A 212 22.18 -1.28 -13.91
N ARG A 213 23.14 -2.09 -14.37
CA ARG A 213 24.03 -2.83 -13.46
C ARG A 213 25.08 -1.89 -12.86
N SER A 214 24.74 -1.27 -11.75
CA SER A 214 25.72 -0.58 -10.90
C SER A 214 26.82 -1.57 -10.49
N PRO A 215 28.11 -1.19 -10.56
CA PRO A 215 29.20 -2.05 -10.12
C PRO A 215 29.07 -2.29 -8.61
N ILE A 216 29.02 -3.57 -8.24
CA ILE A 216 29.07 -4.03 -6.86
C ILE A 216 30.38 -3.51 -6.27
N ARG A 217 30.28 -2.50 -5.42
CA ARG A 217 31.40 -1.97 -4.64
C ARG A 217 31.71 -3.00 -3.56
N THR A 218 32.66 -3.88 -3.86
CA THR A 218 33.24 -4.83 -2.91
C THR A 218 33.90 -4.04 -1.77
N ALA A 219 33.24 -3.97 -0.61
CA ALA A 219 33.83 -3.37 0.58
C ALA A 219 34.93 -4.29 1.14
N PRO A 220 36.06 -3.74 1.64
CA PRO A 220 37.12 -4.53 2.22
C PRO A 220 36.65 -5.20 3.52
N ARG A 221 36.79 -6.52 3.54
CA ARG A 221 36.54 -7.44 4.65
C ARG A 221 37.45 -7.07 5.83
N ARG A 222 36.93 -6.28 6.78
CA ARG A 222 37.59 -6.06 8.08
C ARG A 222 37.59 -7.37 8.86
N GLN A 223 38.78 -7.95 9.03
CA GLN A 223 39.03 -9.07 9.92
C GLN A 223 38.79 -8.61 11.36
N GLN A 224 37.67 -8.99 11.96
CA GLN A 224 37.53 -9.02 13.41
C GLN A 224 37.87 -10.44 13.87
N ALA A 225 39.13 -10.59 14.28
CA ALA A 225 39.56 -11.71 15.11
C ALA A 225 39.27 -11.30 16.56
N GLU A 226 38.10 -11.68 17.08
CA GLU A 226 37.86 -11.68 18.52
C GLU A 226 37.88 -13.13 19.01
N ALA A 227 38.90 -13.40 19.82
CA ALA A 227 39.16 -14.66 20.47
C ALA A 227 38.08 -14.93 21.53
N HIS A 228 37.33 -16.02 21.35
CA HIS A 228 36.53 -16.60 22.43
C HIS A 228 37.43 -17.42 23.38
N PRO A 229 37.50 -17.09 24.68
CA PRO A 229 38.14 -17.97 25.65
C PRO A 229 37.26 -19.20 25.90
N ARG A 230 37.80 -20.38 25.59
CA ARG A 230 37.24 -21.69 25.93
C ARG A 230 37.31 -21.89 27.44
N LEU A 231 36.16 -21.83 28.13
CA LEU A 231 36.02 -22.38 29.48
C LEU A 231 36.01 -23.91 29.38
N ARG A 232 37.13 -24.56 29.72
CA ARG A 232 37.17 -25.99 30.07
C ARG A 232 36.90 -26.10 31.57
N GLY A 233 35.77 -26.69 31.94
CA GLY A 233 35.56 -27.19 33.30
C GLY A 233 36.23 -28.57 33.46
N PRO A 234 36.89 -28.87 34.59
CA PRO A 234 37.36 -30.21 34.90
C PRO A 234 36.20 -31.08 35.40
N CYS A 235 36.09 -32.27 34.84
CA CYS A 235 35.37 -33.39 35.44
C CYS A 235 36.29 -34.00 36.51
N GLU A 236 35.90 -33.91 37.77
CA GLU A 236 36.42 -34.74 38.86
C GLU A 236 35.30 -35.65 39.37
N VAL A 237 35.53 -36.96 39.23
CA VAL A 237 34.90 -38.11 39.89
C VAL A 237 36.08 -39.08 40.06
N PRO A 238 36.38 -39.60 41.27
CA PRO A 238 35.52 -40.52 42.03
C PRO A 238 35.13 -40.07 43.43
#